data_AF-A0A6A7LF69-F1
#
_entry.id   AF-A0A6A7LF69-F1
#
_cell.length_a   1.000
_cell.length_b   1.000
_cell.length_c   1.000
_cell.angle_alpha   90.00
_cell.angle_beta   90.00
_cell.angle_gamma   90.00
#
_symmetry.space_group_name_H-M   'P 1'
#
loop_
_entity.id
_entity.type
_entity.pdbx_description
1 polymer ?
#
loop_
_entity_poly.entity_id
_entity_poly.type
_entity_poly.pdbx_seq_one_letter_code
_entity_poly.pdbx_strand_id
1 'polypeptide(L)'
;MSEFGLVKDKTSLQFEDHLTSLRGDVRKLLLELRGFVKSLGDMVIEEVRPHRIVYAKTLNFRAFLDVQPKGDGLMIVVKYGRGKSENAFLICSDKDLEMAKSQISQAFQDIK
;
A
#
# COMPACT_ATOMS: atom_id res chain seq x y z
N MET A 1 -22.68 37.53 7.88
CA MET A 1 -22.70 36.10 7.50
C MET A 1 -21.45 35.88 6.67
N SER A 2 -20.41 35.30 7.27
CA SER A 2 -19.13 35.13 6.59
C SER A 2 -19.21 33.89 5.72
N GLU A 3 -18.96 34.06 4.42
CA GLU A 3 -18.71 32.99 3.47
C GLU A 3 -17.68 32.03 4.07
N PHE A 4 -18.12 30.80 4.34
CA PHE A 4 -17.21 29.68 4.49
C PHE A 4 -16.55 29.49 3.13
N GLY A 5 -15.36 30.09 2.98
CA GLY A 5 -14.48 29.84 1.86
C GLY A 5 -14.29 28.35 1.74
N LEU A 6 -14.91 27.78 0.71
CA LEU A 6 -14.70 26.40 0.28
C LEU A 6 -13.18 26.24 0.14
N VAL A 7 -12.62 25.41 1.01
CA VAL A 7 -11.21 25.05 0.97
C VAL A 7 -10.95 24.53 -0.44
N LYS A 8 -10.16 25.33 -1.17
CA LYS A 8 -9.66 25.04 -2.51
C LYS A 8 -9.33 23.55 -2.63
N ASP A 9 -9.99 22.93 -3.59
CA ASP A 9 -9.80 21.56 -4.05
C ASP A 9 -8.32 21.17 -3.98
N LYS A 10 -7.95 20.41 -2.93
CA LYS A 10 -6.63 19.79 -2.82
C LYS A 10 -6.62 18.78 -3.94
N THR A 11 -5.80 18.98 -4.96
CA THR A 11 -5.48 17.97 -5.97
C THR A 11 -5.38 16.62 -5.28
N SER A 12 -6.35 15.74 -5.52
CA SER A 12 -6.45 14.47 -4.82
C SER A 12 -5.20 13.67 -5.16
N LEU A 13 -4.37 13.36 -4.17
CA LEU A 13 -3.16 12.58 -4.35
C LEU A 13 -3.49 11.26 -5.05
N GLN A 14 -2.82 10.99 -6.15
CA GLN A 14 -3.01 9.79 -6.96
C GLN A 14 -1.88 8.79 -6.71
N PHE A 15 -2.15 7.51 -6.98
CA PHE A 15 -1.13 6.47 -6.86
C PHE A 15 0.08 6.77 -7.77
N GLU A 16 -0.20 7.32 -8.95
CA GLU A 16 0.77 7.64 -9.99
C GLU A 16 1.81 8.67 -9.52
N ASP A 17 1.47 9.51 -8.54
CA ASP A 17 2.39 10.47 -7.93
C ASP A 17 3.59 9.75 -7.28
N HIS A 18 3.37 8.56 -6.71
CA HIS A 18 4.43 7.74 -6.13
C HIS A 18 5.39 7.13 -7.15
N LEU A 19 5.01 7.06 -8.43
CA LEU A 19 5.87 6.47 -9.47
C LEU A 19 6.93 7.45 -9.97
N THR A 20 6.72 8.75 -9.77
CA THR A 20 7.53 9.81 -10.39
C THR A 20 8.96 9.87 -9.84
N SER A 21 9.15 9.49 -8.58
CA SER A 21 10.45 9.53 -7.90
C SER A 21 11.18 8.18 -7.83
N LEU A 22 10.65 7.15 -8.51
CA LEU A 22 11.18 5.78 -8.42
C LEU A 22 12.07 5.43 -9.61
N ARG A 23 13.11 4.62 -9.36
CA ARG A 23 13.86 3.95 -10.42
C ARG A 23 12.95 3.00 -11.21
N GLY A 24 13.25 2.80 -12.51
CA GLY A 24 12.35 2.11 -13.44
C GLY A 24 12.00 0.66 -13.07
N ASP A 25 12.91 -0.07 -12.42
CA ASP A 25 12.69 -1.40 -11.85
C ASP A 25 11.82 -1.36 -10.59
N VAL A 26 12.09 -0.45 -9.65
CA VAL A 26 11.27 -0.25 -8.43
C VAL A 26 9.84 0.17 -8.80
N ARG A 27 9.69 0.96 -9.86
CA ARG A 27 8.39 1.31 -10.43
C ARG A 27 7.61 0.08 -10.90
N LYS A 28 8.28 -0.88 -11.57
CA LYS A 28 7.66 -2.15 -11.99
C LYS A 28 7.24 -2.98 -10.78
N LEU A 29 8.11 -3.09 -9.78
CA LEU A 29 7.79 -3.80 -8.51
C LEU A 29 6.56 -3.20 -7.83
N LEU A 30 6.42 -1.87 -7.81
CA LEU A 30 5.27 -1.22 -7.18
C LEU A 30 3.96 -1.47 -7.95
N LEU A 31 4.02 -1.43 -9.28
CA LEU A 31 2.87 -1.73 -10.13
C LEU A 31 2.43 -3.19 -9.99
N GLU A 32 3.39 -4.12 -9.96
CA GLU A 32 3.11 -5.54 -9.78
C GLU A 32 2.55 -5.83 -8.39
N LEU A 33 3.14 -5.25 -7.33
CA LEU A 33 2.64 -5.34 -5.96
C LEU A 33 1.19 -4.83 -5.89
N ARG A 34 0.89 -3.66 -6.50
CA ARG A 34 -0.47 -3.11 -6.57
C ARG A 34 -1.43 -4.09 -7.25
N GLY A 35 -1.05 -4.62 -8.42
CA GLY A 35 -1.86 -5.58 -9.17
C GLY A 35 -2.16 -6.84 -8.36
N PHE A 36 -1.14 -7.40 -7.72
CA PHE A 36 -1.27 -8.55 -6.84
C PHE A 36 -2.21 -8.26 -5.67
N VAL A 37 -2.00 -7.17 -4.94
CA VAL A 37 -2.82 -6.85 -3.76
C VAL A 37 -4.28 -6.65 -4.15
N LYS A 38 -4.56 -5.97 -5.27
CA LYS A 38 -5.93 -5.82 -5.79
C LYS A 38 -6.55 -7.15 -6.23
N SER A 39 -5.74 -8.13 -6.64
CA SER A 39 -6.22 -9.47 -7.01
C SER A 39 -6.65 -10.34 -5.82
N LEU A 40 -6.36 -9.94 -4.58
CA LEU A 40 -6.76 -10.69 -3.37
C LEU A 40 -8.28 -10.69 -3.14
N GLY A 41 -9.01 -9.75 -3.75
CA GLY A 41 -10.47 -9.74 -3.82
C GLY A 41 -11.09 -8.36 -3.68
N ASP A 42 -12.41 -8.28 -3.89
CA ASP A 42 -13.17 -7.02 -3.94
C ASP A 42 -13.23 -6.27 -2.59
N MET A 43 -12.80 -6.92 -1.52
CA MET A 43 -12.72 -6.32 -0.18
C MET A 43 -11.47 -5.47 0.03
N VAL A 44 -10.58 -5.35 -0.96
CA VAL A 44 -9.35 -4.56 -0.85
C VAL A 44 -9.64 -3.08 -1.11
N ILE A 45 -9.36 -2.25 -0.12
CA ILE A 45 -9.32 -0.79 -0.24
C ILE A 45 -7.88 -0.35 -0.45
N GLU A 46 -7.64 0.50 -1.44
CA GLU A 46 -6.38 1.21 -1.68
C GLU A 46 -6.51 2.65 -1.18
N GLU A 47 -5.70 3.02 -0.18
CA GLU A 47 -5.64 4.39 0.34
C GLU A 47 -4.27 5.00 0.04
N VAL A 48 -4.25 5.96 -0.88
CA VAL A 48 -3.03 6.70 -1.25
C VAL A 48 -2.80 7.85 -0.27
N ARG A 49 -1.60 7.93 0.30
CA ARG A 49 -1.19 8.97 1.26
C ARG A 49 0.15 9.56 0.81
N PRO A 50 0.52 10.80 1.19
CA PRO A 50 1.66 11.53 0.59
C PRO A 50 2.99 10.77 0.50
N HIS A 51 3.24 9.82 1.41
CA HIS A 51 4.50 9.06 1.46
C HIS A 51 4.31 7.54 1.42
N ARG A 52 3.08 7.05 1.31
CA ARG A 52 2.78 5.61 1.41
C ARG A 52 1.42 5.27 0.83
N ILE A 53 1.26 4.01 0.45
CA ILE A 53 -0.01 3.43 0.05
C ILE A 53 -0.39 2.41 1.11
N VAL A 54 -1.59 2.54 1.67
CA VAL A 54 -2.11 1.62 2.68
C VAL A 54 -3.21 0.78 2.07
N TYR A 55 -3.16 -0.53 2.27
CA TYR A 55 -4.24 -1.43 1.87
C TYR A 55 -4.97 -1.96 3.11
N ALA A 56 -6.30 -1.90 3.04
CA ALA A 56 -7.19 -2.30 4.11
C ALA A 56 -8.33 -3.19 3.60
N LYS A 57 -9.02 -3.87 4.52
CA LYS A 57 -10.27 -4.59 4.20
C LYS A 57 -11.50 -3.71 4.39
N THR A 58 -12.45 -3.77 3.45
CA THR A 58 -13.72 -3.00 3.48
C THR A 58 -14.60 -3.26 4.71
N LEU A 59 -14.66 -4.51 5.19
CA LEU A 59 -15.55 -4.90 6.29
C LEU A 59 -15.23 -4.23 7.62
N ASN A 60 -13.95 -4.00 7.90
CA ASN A 60 -13.46 -3.60 9.22
C ASN A 60 -12.51 -2.38 9.16
N PHE A 61 -12.23 -1.88 7.95
CA PHE A 61 -11.26 -0.82 7.66
C PHE A 61 -9.89 -1.07 8.29
N ARG A 62 -9.51 -2.33 8.48
CA ARG A 62 -8.22 -2.69 9.07
C ARG A 62 -7.17 -2.82 7.99
N ALA A 63 -6.10 -2.06 8.15
CA ALA A 63 -4.93 -2.11 7.29
C ALA A 63 -4.15 -3.41 7.49
N PHE A 64 -3.90 -4.14 6.40
CA PHE A 64 -3.07 -5.36 6.39
C PHE A 64 -1.72 -5.16 5.70
N LEU A 65 -1.57 -4.07 4.94
CA LEU A 65 -0.35 -3.76 4.24
C LEU A 65 -0.13 -2.25 4.19
N ASP A 66 1.07 -1.82 4.54
CA ASP A 66 1.58 -0.46 4.36
C ASP A 66 2.75 -0.53 3.38
N VAL A 67 2.75 0.29 2.34
CA VAL A 67 3.79 0.33 1.30
C VAL A 67 4.35 1.74 1.24
N GLN A 68 5.62 1.90 1.60
CA GLN A 68 6.36 3.14 1.44
C GLN A 68 7.33 3.00 0.26
N PRO A 69 7.05 3.66 -0.88
CA PRO A 69 7.98 3.73 -1.99
C PRO A 69 9.19 4.59 -1.60
N LYS A 70 10.40 4.05 -1.74
CA LYS A 70 11.68 4.75 -1.60
C LYS A 70 12.42 4.64 -2.92
N GLY A 71 13.22 5.64 -3.29
CA GLY A 71 13.80 5.73 -4.63
C GLY A 71 14.53 4.46 -5.12
N ASP A 72 15.08 3.69 -4.19
CA ASP A 72 15.86 2.47 -4.38
C ASP A 72 15.11 1.16 -4.06
N GLY A 73 13.88 1.21 -3.54
CA GLY A 73 13.11 0.01 -3.18
C GLY A 73 11.76 0.30 -2.51
N LEU A 74 10.98 -0.73 -2.22
CA LEU A 74 9.71 -0.60 -1.51
C LEU A 74 9.86 -1.12 -0.08
N MET A 75 9.69 -0.24 0.89
CA MET A 75 9.58 -0.66 2.28
C MET A 75 8.13 -1.02 2.56
N ILE A 76 7.86 -2.29 2.85
CA ILE A 76 6.51 -2.75 3.16
C ILE A 76 6.40 -3.21 4.61
N VAL A 77 5.23 -3.03 5.20
CA VAL A 77 4.88 -3.57 6.52
C VAL A 77 3.59 -4.35 6.41
N VAL A 78 3.67 -5.64 6.72
CA VAL A 78 2.55 -6.58 6.71
C VAL A 78 1.98 -6.71 8.12
N LYS A 79 0.66 -6.57 8.25
CA LYS A 79 -0.06 -6.51 9.53
C LYS A 79 -1.12 -7.59 9.62
N TYR A 80 -1.12 -8.36 10.70
CA TYR A 80 -2.02 -9.51 10.88
C TYR A 80 -3.17 -9.24 11.88
N GLY A 81 -3.28 -8.01 12.37
CA GLY A 81 -4.27 -7.60 13.37
C GLY A 81 -3.66 -7.22 14.72
N ARG A 82 -4.52 -6.90 15.70
CA ARG A 82 -4.10 -6.41 17.02
C ARG A 82 -3.37 -7.50 17.81
N GLY A 83 -2.26 -7.14 18.44
CA GLY A 83 -1.48 -8.04 19.31
C GLY A 83 -0.61 -9.06 18.58
N LYS A 84 -0.60 -9.05 17.23
CA LYS A 84 0.33 -9.86 16.42
C LYS A 84 1.53 -9.00 16.00
N SER A 85 2.69 -9.62 15.84
CA SER A 85 3.88 -8.97 15.28
C SER A 85 3.63 -8.55 13.83
N GLU A 86 4.11 -7.37 13.48
CA GLU A 86 4.15 -6.90 12.09
C GLU A 86 5.46 -7.35 11.44
N ASN A 87 5.41 -7.68 10.15
CA ASN A 87 6.60 -8.08 9.39
C ASN A 87 6.97 -6.97 8.41
N ALA A 88 8.17 -6.42 8.56
CA ALA A 88 8.71 -5.41 7.65
C ALA A 88 9.64 -6.07 6.62
N PHE A 89 9.47 -5.71 5.35
CA PHE A 89 10.32 -6.18 4.25
C PHE A 89 10.82 -5.00 3.44
N LEU A 90 12.02 -5.13 2.88
CA LEU A 90 12.52 -4.27 1.83
C LEU A 90 12.49 -5.05 0.52
N ILE A 91 11.73 -4.55 -0.46
CA ILE A 91 11.61 -5.16 -1.78
C ILE A 91 12.46 -4.36 -2.76
N CYS A 92 13.56 -4.97 -3.21
CA CYS A 92 14.44 -4.40 -4.22
C CYS A 92 14.56 -5.30 -5.47
N SER A 93 13.90 -6.46 -5.48
CA SER A 93 13.93 -7.42 -6.57
C SER A 93 12.62 -8.22 -6.68
N ASP A 94 12.41 -8.89 -7.80
CA ASP A 94 11.25 -9.76 -8.02
C ASP A 94 11.21 -10.91 -7.01
N LYS A 95 12.38 -11.41 -6.59
CA LYS A 95 12.48 -12.46 -5.57
C LYS A 95 11.94 -11.98 -4.21
N ASP A 96 12.26 -10.76 -3.82
CA ASP A 96 11.75 -10.17 -2.57
C ASP A 96 10.24 -10.00 -2.63
N LEU A 97 9.73 -9.58 -3.80
CA LEU A 97 8.30 -9.44 -4.06
C LEU A 97 7.58 -10.79 -3.94
N GLU A 98 8.10 -11.85 -4.57
CA GLU A 98 7.51 -13.20 -4.47
C GLU A 98 7.47 -13.71 -3.02
N MET A 99 8.53 -13.50 -2.24
CA MET A 99 8.53 -13.86 -0.82
C MET A 99 7.45 -13.10 -0.03
N ALA A 100 7.31 -11.80 -0.29
CA ALA A 100 6.32 -10.96 0.36
C ALA A 100 4.87 -11.34 0.02
N LYS A 101 4.59 -11.80 -1.21
CA LYS A 101 3.22 -12.17 -1.65
C LYS A 101 2.56 -13.19 -0.71
N SER A 102 3.31 -14.21 -0.28
CA SER A 102 2.80 -15.22 0.66
C SER A 102 2.34 -14.63 2.01
N GLN A 103 3.13 -13.71 2.56
CA GLN A 103 2.87 -13.05 3.84
C GLN A 103 1.70 -12.09 3.74
N ILE A 104 1.60 -11.34 2.64
CA ILE A 104 0.49 -10.42 2.35
C ILE A 104 -0.82 -11.20 2.21
N SER A 105 -0.83 -12.31 1.45
CA SER A 105 -2.02 -13.17 1.33
C SER A 105 -2.49 -13.68 2.69
N GLN A 106 -1.56 -14.16 3.53
CA GLN A 106 -1.91 -14.61 4.87
C GLN A 106 -2.47 -13.48 5.73
N ALA A 107 -1.85 -12.30 5.70
CA ALA A 107 -2.31 -11.13 6.44
C ALA A 107 -3.70 -10.68 6.00
N PHE A 108 -3.97 -10.68 4.69
CA PHE A 108 -5.31 -10.42 4.18
C PHE A 108 -6.31 -11.42 4.74
N GLN A 109 -6.03 -12.73 4.75
CA GLN A 109 -6.96 -13.72 5.30
C GLN A 109 -7.15 -13.58 6.83
N ASP A 110 -6.06 -13.34 7.57
CA ASP A 110 -6.04 -13.27 9.02
C ASP A 110 -6.72 -12.02 9.59
N ILE A 111 -6.68 -10.90 8.85
CA ILE A 111 -7.22 -9.64 9.35
C ILE A 111 -8.75 -9.70 9.36
N LYS A 112 -9.30 -9.79 10.57
CA LYS A 112 -10.74 -9.86 10.87
C LYS A 112 -11.29 -8.54 11.34
#